data_AF-A0A2C6CKB1-F1
#
_entry.id   AF-A0A2C6CKB1-F1
#
_cell.length_a   1.000
_cell.length_b   1.000
_cell.length_c   1.000
_cell.angle_alpha   90.00
_cell.angle_beta   90.00
_cell.angle_gamma   90.00
#
_symmetry.space_group_name_H-M   'P 1'
#
loop_
_entity.id
_entity.type
_entity.pdbx_description
1 polymer ?
#
loop_
_entity_poly.entity_id
_entity_poly.type
_entity_poly.pdbx_seq_one_letter_code
_entity_poly.pdbx_strand_id
1 'polypeptide(L)'
;MNKEILNLVTKIFTFLKLEDYTKLTNILSIIKKEFPDYYNFFEIFKNKSMNEKLSGVLSNVFESLTLGGAPLALLGKKAEKEEKEKELISQKGLLKDEIKEILKNYSEPSEEKNFLEFLLEKI
;
A
#
# COMPACT_ATOMS: atom_id res chain seq x y z
N MET A 1 -4.35 -15.97 4.62
CA MET A 1 -3.52 -15.18 3.70
C MET A 1 -2.06 -15.40 4.03
N ASN A 2 -1.22 -15.57 3.00
CA ASN A 2 0.24 -15.68 3.17
C ASN A 2 0.82 -14.44 3.87
N LYS A 3 1.83 -14.62 4.75
CA LYS A 3 2.51 -13.53 5.47
C LYS A 3 3.15 -12.50 4.52
N GLU A 4 3.73 -12.95 3.41
CA GLU A 4 4.35 -12.07 2.41
C GLU A 4 3.30 -11.18 1.74
N ILE A 5 2.14 -11.76 1.42
CA ILE A 5 1.01 -11.05 0.83
C ILE A 5 0.40 -10.07 1.83
N LEU A 6 0.21 -10.48 3.08
CA LEU A 6 -0.23 -9.59 4.14
C LEU A 6 0.70 -8.37 4.27
N ASN A 7 2.01 -8.58 4.22
CA ASN A 7 2.99 -7.51 4.27
C ASN A 7 2.86 -6.56 3.06
N LEU A 8 2.79 -7.10 1.83
CA LEU A 8 2.62 -6.31 0.62
C LEU A 8 1.33 -5.48 0.64
N VAL A 9 0.20 -6.08 0.99
CA VAL A 9 -1.09 -5.38 1.04
C VAL A 9 -1.09 -4.31 2.14
N THR A 10 -0.40 -4.56 3.26
CA THR A 10 -0.17 -3.57 4.31
C THR A 10 0.64 -2.38 3.78
N LYS A 11 1.72 -2.62 3.01
CA LYS A 11 2.47 -1.53 2.35
C LYS A 11 1.58 -0.72 1.41
N ILE A 12 0.77 -1.40 0.59
CA ILE A 12 -0.15 -0.76 -0.36
C ILE A 12 -1.16 0.13 0.36
N PHE A 13 -1.83 -0.37 1.40
CA PHE A 13 -2.86 0.42 2.09
C PHE A 13 -2.26 1.57 2.88
N THR A 14 -1.04 1.39 3.39
CA THR A 14 -0.26 2.48 3.98
C THR A 14 0.03 3.56 2.95
N PHE A 15 0.54 3.18 1.78
CA PHE A 15 0.82 4.09 0.68
C PHE A 15 -0.43 4.87 0.26
N LEU A 16 -1.54 4.16 0.00
CA LEU A 16 -2.81 4.78 -0.37
C LEU A 16 -3.38 5.69 0.72
N LYS A 17 -3.19 5.36 2.00
CA LYS A 17 -3.65 6.20 3.11
C LYS A 17 -2.99 7.57 3.11
N LEU A 18 -1.75 7.65 2.66
CA LEU A 18 -0.94 8.86 2.61
C LEU A 18 -1.19 9.65 1.33
N GLU A 19 -1.26 8.95 0.20
CA GLU A 19 -1.46 9.55 -1.12
C GLU A 19 -2.91 10.01 -1.30
N ASP A 20 -3.87 9.11 -1.12
CA ASP A 20 -5.29 9.34 -1.39
C ASP A 20 -6.18 8.47 -0.49
N TYR A 21 -6.51 9.01 0.68
CA TYR A 21 -7.40 8.35 1.64
C TYR A 21 -8.81 8.06 1.06
N THR A 22 -9.28 8.87 0.11
CA THR A 22 -10.58 8.63 -0.54
C THR A 22 -10.52 7.38 -1.40
N LYS A 23 -9.45 7.23 -2.18
CA LYS A 23 -9.17 6.03 -2.97
C LYS A 23 -9.05 4.78 -2.08
N LEU A 24 -8.31 4.86 -0.97
CA LEU A 24 -8.24 3.78 0.02
C LEU A 24 -9.65 3.39 0.53
N THR A 25 -10.46 4.37 0.90
CA THR A 25 -11.82 4.13 1.42
C THR A 25 -12.70 3.44 0.38
N ASN A 26 -12.60 3.86 -0.89
CA ASN A 26 -13.32 3.23 -1.99
C ASN A 26 -12.88 1.78 -2.21
N ILE A 27 -11.57 1.52 -2.20
CA ILE A 27 -11.01 0.17 -2.33
C ILE A 27 -11.50 -0.72 -1.18
N LEU A 28 -11.43 -0.25 0.07
CA LEU A 28 -11.89 -1.00 1.24
C LEU A 28 -13.40 -1.29 1.19
N SER A 29 -14.20 -0.40 0.61
CA SER A 29 -15.64 -0.63 0.42
C SER A 29 -15.90 -1.77 -0.57
N ILE A 30 -15.14 -1.84 -1.66
CA ILE A 30 -15.24 -2.93 -2.63
C ILE A 30 -14.76 -4.24 -2.01
N ILE A 31 -13.62 -4.24 -1.29
CA ILE A 31 -13.09 -5.41 -0.60
C ILE A 31 -14.10 -5.95 0.41
N LYS A 32 -14.77 -5.08 1.19
CA LYS A 32 -15.81 -5.51 2.12
C LYS A 32 -16.92 -6.32 1.44
N LYS A 33 -17.25 -5.97 0.19
CA LYS A 33 -18.32 -6.60 -0.58
C LYS A 33 -17.87 -7.86 -1.33
N GLU A 34 -16.70 -7.79 -1.96
CA GLU A 34 -16.22 -8.82 -2.90
C GLU A 34 -15.23 -9.81 -2.26
N PHE A 35 -14.56 -9.39 -1.19
CA PHE A 35 -13.54 -10.16 -0.47
C PHE A 35 -13.70 -10.02 1.06
N PRO A 36 -14.88 -10.40 1.62
CA PRO A 36 -15.20 -10.15 3.02
C PRO A 36 -14.20 -10.80 4.00
N ASP A 37 -13.63 -11.95 3.63
CA ASP A 37 -12.65 -12.67 4.45
C ASP A 37 -11.32 -11.92 4.56
N TYR A 38 -10.95 -11.13 3.55
CA TYR A 38 -9.76 -10.28 3.59
C TYR A 38 -10.01 -8.94 4.29
N TYR A 39 -11.23 -8.40 4.24
CA TYR A 39 -11.57 -7.10 4.83
C TYR A 39 -11.22 -6.99 6.32
N ASN A 40 -11.41 -8.07 7.10
CA ASN A 40 -11.13 -8.09 8.54
C ASN A 40 -9.67 -7.76 8.90
N PHE A 41 -8.71 -8.15 8.05
CA PHE A 41 -7.29 -7.85 8.28
C PHE A 41 -6.97 -6.36 8.15
N PHE A 42 -7.80 -5.63 7.39
CA PHE A 42 -7.50 -4.27 6.96
C PHE A 42 -8.44 -3.22 7.55
N GLU A 43 -9.35 -3.61 8.44
CA GLU A 43 -10.25 -2.68 9.12
C GLU A 43 -9.48 -1.57 9.86
N ILE A 44 -8.28 -1.87 10.36
CA ILE A 44 -7.38 -0.90 11.01
C ILE A 44 -7.05 0.32 10.14
N PHE A 45 -7.10 0.19 8.81
CA PHE A 45 -6.81 1.27 7.88
C PHE A 45 -7.93 2.30 7.79
N LYS A 46 -9.17 1.96 8.16
CA LYS A 46 -10.34 2.85 8.15
C LYS A 46 -10.33 3.93 9.24
N ASN A 47 -9.53 3.75 10.28
CA ASN A 47 -9.50 4.72 11.37
C ASN A 47 -8.73 5.97 10.92
N LYS A 48 -9.45 7.10 10.88
CA LYS A 48 -8.97 8.40 10.40
C LYS A 48 -7.90 9.01 11.33
N SER A 49 -7.96 8.72 12.63
CA SER A 49 -6.97 9.18 13.61
C SER A 49 -5.84 8.15 13.76
N MET A 50 -4.76 8.38 13.03
CA MET A 50 -3.43 7.91 13.39
C MET A 50 -3.16 8.42 14.81
N ASN A 51 -2.94 7.58 15.82
CA ASN A 51 -2.18 8.09 16.97
C ASN A 51 -1.37 7.08 17.79
N GLU A 52 -1.74 5.80 18.01
CA GLU A 52 -1.00 5.10 19.11
C GLU A 52 -0.50 3.67 18.87
N LYS A 53 -0.89 2.95 17.81
CA LYS A 53 -0.41 1.55 17.63
C LYS A 53 0.23 1.22 16.28
N LEU A 54 0.01 2.06 15.28
CA LEU A 54 0.51 1.83 13.92
C LEU A 54 1.87 2.49 13.65
N SER A 55 2.33 3.43 14.49
CA SER A 55 3.58 4.17 14.23
C SER A 55 4.78 3.26 14.08
N GLY A 56 4.94 2.20 14.88
CA GLY A 56 6.08 1.28 14.75
C GLY A 56 6.07 0.45 13.46
N VAL A 57 4.91 -0.09 13.08
CA VAL A 57 4.77 -0.90 11.85
C VAL A 57 4.84 -0.03 10.61
N LEU A 58 4.19 1.12 10.65
CA LEU A 58 4.19 2.07 9.55
C LEU A 58 5.53 2.78 9.40
N SER A 59 6.27 3.07 10.47
CA SER A 59 7.62 3.67 10.39
C SER A 59 8.59 2.73 9.67
N ASN A 60 8.59 1.44 10.00
CA ASN A 60 9.44 0.46 9.32
C ASN A 60 9.04 0.29 7.84
N VAL A 61 7.74 0.33 7.54
CA VAL A 61 7.24 0.31 6.17
C VAL A 61 7.61 1.60 5.43
N PHE A 62 7.53 2.77 6.09
CA PHE A 62 7.94 4.07 5.56
C PHE A 62 9.43 4.11 5.23
N GLU A 63 10.28 3.66 6.15
CA GLU A 63 11.73 3.55 5.93
C GLU A 63 12.05 2.58 4.78
N SER A 64 11.24 1.53 4.59
CA SER A 64 11.40 0.62 3.44
C SER A 64 10.90 1.21 2.11
N LEU A 65 9.94 2.14 2.16
CA LEU A 65 9.41 2.85 1.00
C LEU A 65 10.25 4.10 0.66
N THR A 66 11.10 4.60 1.56
CA THR A 66 12.01 5.69 1.24
C THR A 66 13.37 5.09 0.87
N LEU A 67 13.67 5.07 -0.42
CA LEU A 67 14.92 4.54 -0.98
C LEU A 67 16.10 5.46 -0.57
N GLY A 68 16.60 5.29 0.66
CA GLY A 68 17.88 5.84 1.09
C GLY A 68 17.82 7.17 1.84
N GLY A 69 17.29 7.17 3.07
CA GLY A 69 17.86 7.85 4.25
C GLY A 69 18.10 9.37 4.27
N ALA A 70 17.90 10.10 3.18
CA ALA A 70 18.10 11.54 3.13
C ALA A 70 16.76 12.26 3.36
N PRO A 71 16.62 13.07 4.42
CA PRO A 71 15.43 13.88 4.61
C PRO A 71 15.29 14.86 3.44
N LEU A 72 14.14 14.81 2.76
CA LEU A 72 13.68 15.80 1.75
C LEU A 72 13.68 17.26 2.27
N ALA A 73 13.96 17.45 3.56
CA ALA A 73 14.04 18.72 4.28
C ALA A 73 15.10 19.70 3.75
N LEU A 74 16.01 19.27 2.86
CA LEU A 74 17.09 20.12 2.32
C LEU A 74 16.74 20.85 1.01
N LEU A 75 15.57 20.60 0.40
CA LEU A 75 15.16 21.26 -0.84
C LEU A 75 14.12 22.37 -0.62
N GLY A 76 14.17 23.41 -1.44
CA GLY A 76 13.14 24.47 -1.41
C GLY A 76 11.75 23.92 -1.78
N LYS A 77 10.68 24.56 -1.29
CA LYS A 77 9.28 24.07 -1.37
C LYS A 77 8.80 23.56 -2.73
N LYS A 78 9.33 24.10 -3.84
CA LYS A 78 9.00 23.66 -5.21
C LYS A 78 9.73 22.35 -5.58
N ALA A 79 11.02 22.26 -5.28
CA ALA A 79 11.83 21.08 -5.55
C ALA A 79 11.43 19.91 -4.65
N GLU A 80 11.07 20.19 -3.39
CA GLU A 80 10.53 19.20 -2.46
C GLU A 80 9.23 18.57 -3.00
N LYS A 81 8.35 19.36 -3.62
CA LYS A 81 7.09 18.85 -4.19
C LYS A 81 7.32 17.96 -5.42
N GLU A 82 8.21 18.37 -6.33
CA GLU A 82 8.55 17.59 -7.52
C GLU A 82 9.26 16.28 -7.17
N GLU A 83 10.13 16.29 -6.15
CA GLU A 83 10.82 15.07 -5.68
C GLU A 83 9.85 14.10 -5.01
N LYS A 84 8.95 14.61 -4.14
CA LYS A 84 7.89 13.81 -3.53
C LYS A 84 6.99 13.15 -4.57
N GLU A 85 6.63 13.87 -5.63
CA GLU A 85 5.78 13.33 -6.70
C GLU A 85 6.50 12.20 -7.48
N LYS A 86 7.78 12.39 -7.80
CA LYS A 86 8.60 11.35 -8.44
C LYS A 86 8.79 10.13 -7.55
N GLU A 87 9.03 10.33 -6.26
CA GLU A 87 9.17 9.25 -5.29
C GLU A 87 7.88 8.46 -5.16
N LEU A 88 6.72 9.13 -5.05
CA LEU A 88 5.41 8.46 -5.01
C LEU A 88 5.15 7.61 -6.27
N ILE A 89 5.45 8.15 -7.46
CA ILE A 89 5.31 7.41 -8.73
C ILE A 89 6.24 6.19 -8.73
N SER A 90 7.48 6.33 -8.26
CA SER A 90 8.44 5.22 -8.18
C SER A 90 7.97 4.14 -7.21
N GLN A 91 7.53 4.52 -6.02
CA GLN A 91 7.03 3.57 -5.01
C GLN A 91 5.79 2.82 -5.49
N LYS A 92 4.89 3.54 -6.16
CA LYS A 92 3.73 2.94 -6.80
C LYS A 92 4.13 1.89 -7.85
N GLY A 93 5.16 2.16 -8.66
CA GLY A 93 5.71 1.20 -9.61
C GLY A 93 6.24 -0.07 -8.94
N LEU A 94 7.05 0.10 -7.89
CA LEU A 94 7.60 -1.02 -7.11
C LEU A 94 6.52 -1.90 -6.50
N LEU A 95 5.48 -1.32 -5.90
CA LEU A 95 4.36 -2.09 -5.34
C LEU A 95 3.62 -2.90 -6.41
N LYS A 96 3.44 -2.36 -7.62
CA LYS A 96 2.83 -3.09 -8.73
C LYS A 96 3.70 -4.25 -9.19
N ASP A 97 5.00 -4.06 -9.25
CA ASP A 97 5.92 -5.10 -9.69
C ASP A 97 6.06 -6.21 -8.64
N GLU A 98 6.06 -5.88 -7.34
CA GLU A 98 5.95 -6.85 -6.24
C GLU A 98 4.68 -7.71 -6.37
N ILE A 99 3.50 -7.11 -6.66
CA ILE A 99 2.26 -7.88 -6.89
C ILE A 99 2.41 -8.82 -8.09
N LYS A 100 2.92 -8.32 -9.22
CA LYS A 100 3.10 -9.14 -10.44
C LYS A 100 4.03 -10.32 -10.21
N GLU A 101 5.09 -10.12 -9.41
CA GLU A 101 6.04 -11.18 -9.09
C GLU A 101 5.38 -12.29 -8.28
N ILE A 102 4.59 -11.93 -7.25
CA ILE A 102 3.80 -12.90 -6.48
C ILE A 102 2.78 -13.62 -7.37
N LEU A 103 2.09 -12.89 -8.26
CA LEU A 103 1.09 -13.48 -9.17
C LEU A 103 1.66 -14.55 -10.10
N LYS A 104 2.95 -14.48 -10.47
CA LYS A 104 3.61 -15.53 -11.28
C LYS A 104 3.62 -16.89 -10.59
N ASN A 105 3.54 -16.92 -9.27
CA ASN A 105 3.54 -18.16 -8.49
C ASN A 105 2.16 -18.84 -8.44
N TYR A 106 1.11 -18.22 -8.98
CA TYR A 106 -0.23 -18.80 -9.04
C TYR A 106 -0.52 -19.44 -10.40
N SER A 107 -0.42 -20.76 -10.46
CA SER A 107 -0.79 -21.54 -11.65
C SER A 107 -2.30 -21.69 -11.84
N GLU A 108 -3.06 -21.74 -10.73
CA GLU A 108 -4.52 -21.95 -10.70
C GLU A 108 -5.25 -20.68 -10.21
N PRO A 109 -6.51 -20.46 -10.59
CA PRO A 109 -7.35 -19.44 -9.97
C PRO A 109 -7.50 -19.71 -8.47
N SER A 110 -7.36 -18.66 -7.67
CA SER A 110 -7.62 -18.71 -6.23
C SER A 110 -8.20 -17.38 -5.77
N GLU A 111 -8.88 -17.37 -4.63
CA GLU A 111 -9.39 -16.14 -4.05
C GLU A 111 -8.26 -15.14 -3.77
N GLU A 112 -7.10 -15.62 -3.34
CA GLU A 112 -5.91 -14.82 -3.07
C GLU A 112 -5.33 -14.22 -4.36
N LYS A 113 -5.31 -14.99 -5.45
CA LYS A 113 -4.94 -14.51 -6.79
C LYS A 113 -5.90 -13.41 -7.26
N ASN A 114 -7.21 -13.66 -7.19
CA ASN A 114 -8.22 -12.70 -7.62
C ASN A 114 -8.15 -11.39 -6.82
N PHE A 115 -7.87 -11.48 -5.52
CA PHE A 115 -7.67 -10.32 -4.66
C PHE A 115 -6.43 -9.51 -5.05
N LEU A 116 -5.31 -10.18 -5.33
CA LEU A 116 -4.08 -9.52 -5.78
C LEU A 116 -4.24 -8.86 -7.16
N GLU A 117 -4.93 -9.52 -8.09
CA GLU A 117 -5.27 -8.96 -9.40
C GLU A 117 -6.17 -7.73 -9.25
N PHE A 118 -7.19 -7.79 -8.39
CA PHE A 118 -8.02 -6.64 -8.05
C PHE A 118 -7.17 -5.47 -7.50
N LEU A 119 -6.26 -5.73 -6.57
CA LEU A 119 -5.41 -4.66 -6.01
C LEU A 119 -4.49 -4.05 -7.09
N LEU A 120 -3.93 -4.87 -7.97
CA LEU A 120 -3.07 -4.40 -9.06
C LEU A 120 -3.80 -3.44 -10.01
N GLU A 121 -5.09 -3.69 -10.28
CA GLU A 121 -5.94 -2.80 -11.08
C GLU A 121 -6.26 -1.47 -10.37
N LYS A 122 -6.38 -1.48 -9.04
CA LYS A 122 -6.79 -0.29 -8.27
C LYS A 122 -5.64 0.64 -7.93
N ILE A 123 -4.40 0.16 -7.88
CA ILE A 123 -3.23 0.99 -7.55
C ILE A 123 -2.85 1.80 -8.77
#